data_AF-A0A453T1P7-F1
#
_entry.id   AF-A0A453T1P7-F1
#
_cell.length_a   1.000
_cell.length_b   1.000
_cell.length_c   1.000
_cell.angle_alpha   90.00
_cell.angle_beta   90.00
_cell.angle_gamma   90.00
#
_symmetry.space_group_name_H-M   'P 1'
#
loop_
_entity.id
_entity.type
_entity.pdbx_description
1 polymer ?
#
loop_
_entity_poly.entity_id
_entity_poly.type
_entity_poly.pdbx_seq_one_letter_code
_entity_poly.pdbx_strand_id
1 'polypeptide(L)'
;MEGLLQIPFSKIWELHFPLRGGPRKVVSKWSQDQALFESWKDGRTGYPLIDANMKELLATGFMSNRGRQIVCSFLVRDMGIDWRMGAEWFETCLLDYDPASNYGNWTYGAGVGNDPREDRYFSIPKQAKTYDPDGEYVAYWLPELRSLAKERRNFPGASYIKQVVPLKFDGGHQRKDQQFNRQTRPKNIYRRQK
;
A
#
# COMPACT_ATOMS: atom_id res chain seq x y z
N MET A 1 -22.37 -7.57 -31.44
CA MET A 1 -22.70 -7.71 -30.00
C MET A 1 -21.73 -6.86 -29.23
N GLU A 2 -22.10 -5.62 -28.98
CA GLU A 2 -21.27 -4.65 -28.26
C GLU A 2 -21.14 -5.06 -26.79
N GLY A 3 -19.91 -5.12 -26.31
CA GLY A 3 -19.57 -5.55 -24.96
C GLY A 3 -20.10 -4.57 -23.93
N LEU A 4 -20.89 -5.08 -22.99
CA LEU A 4 -21.23 -4.39 -21.75
C LEU A 4 -19.92 -4.19 -20.97
N LEU A 5 -19.30 -3.02 -21.12
CA LEU A 5 -18.21 -2.57 -20.26
C LEU A 5 -18.77 -2.45 -18.84
N GLN A 6 -18.46 -3.43 -18.00
CA GLN A 6 -18.76 -3.38 -16.58
C GLN A 6 -18.10 -2.12 -16.00
N ILE A 7 -18.93 -1.19 -15.54
CA ILE A 7 -18.44 0.04 -14.91
C ILE A 7 -17.64 -0.39 -13.66
N PRO A 8 -16.36 0.01 -13.53
CA PRO A 8 -15.57 -0.30 -12.35
C PRO A 8 -16.33 0.12 -11.09
N PHE A 9 -16.31 -0.70 -10.05
CA PHE A 9 -17.08 -0.42 -8.84
C PHE A 9 -16.71 0.94 -8.24
N SER A 10 -15.46 1.37 -8.41
CA SER A 10 -14.99 2.71 -8.04
C SER A 10 -15.80 3.85 -8.67
N LYS A 11 -16.20 3.75 -9.95
CA LYS A 11 -17.01 4.78 -10.62
C LYS A 11 -18.45 4.81 -10.12
N ILE A 12 -19.02 3.65 -9.79
CA ILE A 12 -20.35 3.56 -9.16
C ILE A 12 -20.33 4.21 -7.77
N TRP A 13 -19.22 4.04 -7.05
CA TRP A 13 -19.02 4.61 -5.72
C TRP A 13 -18.69 6.10 -5.72
N GLU A 14 -17.93 6.61 -6.68
CA GLU A 14 -17.63 8.05 -6.79
C GLU A 14 -18.90 8.91 -6.96
N LEU A 15 -19.94 8.36 -7.59
CA LEU A 15 -21.24 9.02 -7.75
C LEU A 15 -22.02 9.18 -6.43
N HIS A 16 -21.75 8.34 -5.42
CA HIS A 16 -22.49 8.33 -4.16
C HIS A 16 -21.66 8.74 -2.94
N PHE A 17 -20.33 8.59 -3.01
CA PHE A 17 -19.40 8.93 -1.93
C PHE A 17 -18.09 9.50 -2.52
N PRO A 18 -17.73 10.78 -2.25
CA PRO A 18 -16.42 11.31 -2.63
C PRO A 18 -15.31 10.64 -1.78
N LEU A 19 -14.86 9.47 -2.22
CA LEU A 19 -14.05 8.52 -1.45
C LEU A 19 -12.56 8.85 -1.38
N ARG A 20 -12.04 9.92 -2.00
CA ARG A 20 -10.59 10.25 -1.88
C ARG A 20 -10.12 10.29 -0.43
N GLY A 21 -10.97 10.81 0.46
CA GLY A 21 -10.72 10.86 1.90
C GLY A 21 -11.27 9.70 2.72
N GLY A 22 -11.85 8.67 2.08
CA GLY A 22 -12.52 7.54 2.73
C GLY A 22 -13.66 7.95 3.66
N PRO A 23 -14.14 7.02 4.52
CA PRO A 23 -15.17 7.31 5.52
C PRO A 23 -14.85 8.50 6.45
N ARG A 24 -13.57 8.77 6.73
CA ARG A 24 -13.14 9.92 7.55
C ARG A 24 -13.08 11.25 6.79
N LYS A 25 -13.28 11.25 5.47
CA LYS A 25 -13.17 12.44 4.61
C LYS A 25 -11.82 13.17 4.78
N VAL A 26 -10.73 12.41 4.91
CA VAL A 26 -9.37 12.95 5.03
C VAL A 26 -9.02 13.78 3.80
N VAL A 27 -8.57 15.02 4.01
CA VAL A 27 -8.02 15.85 2.94
C VAL A 27 -6.53 15.54 2.81
N SER A 28 -6.14 14.88 1.72
CA SER A 28 -4.75 14.53 1.43
C SER A 28 -4.43 14.83 -0.04
N LYS A 29 -3.17 15.19 -0.32
CA LYS A 29 -2.63 15.37 -1.67
C LYS A 29 -1.98 14.07 -2.12
N TRP A 30 -2.79 13.15 -2.62
CA TRP A 30 -2.29 11.92 -3.23
C TRP A 30 -1.79 12.18 -4.65
N SER A 31 -0.68 11.54 -5.03
CA SER A 31 -0.19 11.54 -6.40
C SER A 31 -0.95 10.50 -7.24
N GLN A 32 -1.11 10.79 -8.53
CA GLN A 32 -1.53 9.81 -9.54
C GLN A 32 -0.44 9.64 -10.60
N ASP A 33 0.82 9.72 -10.18
CA ASP A 33 1.99 9.49 -11.04
C ASP A 33 1.93 8.07 -11.63
N GLN A 34 1.68 8.03 -12.92
CA GLN A 34 1.46 6.79 -13.65
C GLN A 34 2.72 5.94 -13.74
N ALA A 35 3.90 6.55 -13.88
CA ALA A 35 5.16 5.81 -13.99
C ALA A 35 5.52 5.13 -12.67
N LEU A 36 5.33 5.83 -11.55
CA LEU A 36 5.46 5.22 -10.22
C LEU A 36 4.46 4.07 -10.05
N PHE A 37 3.19 4.30 -10.37
CA PHE A 37 2.18 3.26 -10.22
C PHE A 37 2.44 2.01 -11.08
N GLU A 38 2.89 2.19 -12.33
CA GLU A 38 3.29 1.09 -13.22
C GLU A 38 4.46 0.29 -12.65
N SER A 39 5.48 0.96 -12.09
CA SER A 39 6.58 0.25 -11.43
C SER A 39 6.13 -0.63 -10.26
N TRP A 40 5.08 -0.21 -9.54
CA TRP A 40 4.48 -1.01 -8.47
C TRP A 40 3.66 -2.17 -9.04
N LYS A 41 2.80 -1.92 -10.02
CA LYS A 41 2.00 -2.96 -10.68
C LYS A 41 2.84 -4.09 -11.27
N ASP A 42 3.95 -3.73 -11.92
CA ASP A 42 4.81 -4.66 -12.64
C ASP A 42 5.85 -5.36 -11.73
N GLY A 43 5.88 -5.03 -10.44
CA GLY A 43 6.88 -5.53 -9.50
C GLY A 43 8.32 -5.12 -9.90
N ARG A 44 8.51 -3.83 -10.18
CA ARG A 44 9.77 -3.20 -10.59
C ARG A 44 10.14 -2.00 -9.71
N THR A 45 9.84 -2.09 -8.42
CA THR A 45 10.08 -1.01 -7.45
C THR A 45 11.52 -0.97 -6.94
N GLY A 46 12.27 -2.07 -7.09
CA GLY A 46 13.62 -2.23 -6.52
C GLY A 46 13.61 -2.68 -5.06
N TYR A 47 12.45 -3.04 -4.53
CA TYR A 47 12.29 -3.67 -3.21
C TYR A 47 11.84 -5.13 -3.41
N PRO A 48 12.72 -6.13 -3.19
CA PRO A 48 12.41 -7.53 -3.48
C PRO A 48 11.09 -8.03 -2.89
N LEU A 49 10.78 -7.66 -1.64
CA LEU A 49 9.55 -8.08 -0.99
C LEU A 49 8.30 -7.50 -1.67
N ILE A 50 8.35 -6.26 -2.14
CA ILE A 50 7.24 -5.64 -2.88
C ILE A 50 7.11 -6.29 -4.25
N ASP A 51 8.22 -6.39 -4.96
CA ASP A 51 8.26 -6.91 -6.33
C ASP A 51 7.79 -8.37 -6.40
N ALA A 52 8.20 -9.20 -5.44
CA ALA A 52 7.75 -10.58 -5.32
C ALA A 52 6.23 -10.69 -5.11
N ASN A 53 5.66 -9.88 -4.20
CA ASN A 53 4.21 -9.87 -3.98
C ASN A 53 3.45 -9.41 -5.22
N MET A 54 3.91 -8.35 -5.89
CA MET A 54 3.22 -7.85 -7.07
C MET A 54 3.30 -8.84 -8.24
N LYS A 55 4.42 -9.57 -8.37
CA LYS A 55 4.55 -10.68 -9.33
C LYS A 55 3.68 -11.89 -8.96
N GLU A 56 3.56 -12.25 -7.68
CA GLU A 56 2.63 -13.29 -7.21
C GLU A 56 1.19 -12.95 -7.60
N LEU A 57 0.75 -11.73 -7.30
CA LEU A 57 -0.59 -11.26 -7.62
C LEU A 57 -0.89 -11.34 -9.11
N LEU A 58 0.02 -10.84 -9.94
CA LEU A 58 -0.19 -10.83 -11.38
C LEU A 58 -0.20 -12.24 -11.98
N ALA A 59 0.65 -13.15 -11.47
CA ALA A 59 0.78 -14.50 -12.00
C ALA A 59 -0.33 -15.46 -11.52
N THR A 60 -0.85 -15.25 -10.30
CA THR A 60 -1.73 -16.23 -9.65
C THR A 60 -3.13 -15.69 -9.36
N GLY A 61 -3.31 -14.37 -9.42
CA GLY A 61 -4.52 -13.70 -8.94
C GLY A 61 -4.74 -13.85 -7.42
N PHE A 62 -3.71 -14.22 -6.67
CA PHE A 62 -3.72 -14.31 -5.22
C PHE A 62 -2.54 -13.53 -4.64
N MET A 63 -2.70 -13.04 -3.41
CA MET A 63 -1.60 -12.52 -2.61
C MET A 63 -1.90 -12.81 -1.14
N SER A 64 -0.89 -13.24 -0.38
CA SER A 64 -1.03 -13.48 1.05
C SER A 64 -1.57 -12.23 1.79
N ASN A 65 -2.36 -12.41 2.85
CA ASN A 65 -2.90 -11.28 3.63
C ASN A 65 -1.80 -10.32 4.13
N ARG A 66 -0.66 -10.88 4.55
CA ARG A 66 0.52 -10.10 4.94
C ARG A 66 1.07 -9.30 3.76
N GLY A 67 1.21 -9.92 2.60
CA GLY A 67 1.58 -9.29 1.35
C GLY A 67 0.70 -8.09 1.01
N ARG A 68 -0.64 -8.27 1.03
CA ARG A 68 -1.62 -7.22 0.73
C ARG A 68 -1.43 -5.99 1.61
N GLN A 69 -1.22 -6.19 2.91
CA GLN A 69 -0.97 -5.09 3.86
C GLN A 69 0.35 -4.36 3.56
N ILE A 70 1.41 -5.10 3.22
CA ILE A 70 2.73 -4.55 2.93
C ILE A 70 2.69 -3.71 1.66
N VAL A 71 2.16 -4.24 0.55
CA VAL A 71 2.14 -3.53 -0.73
C VAL A 71 1.19 -2.32 -0.71
N CYS A 72 0.08 -2.40 0.05
CA CYS A 72 -0.79 -1.25 0.30
C CYS A 72 -0.04 -0.15 1.07
N SER A 73 0.64 -0.50 2.16
CA SER A 73 1.43 0.48 2.92
C SER A 73 2.51 1.12 2.06
N PHE A 74 3.20 0.34 1.23
CA PHE A 74 4.26 0.85 0.35
C PHE A 74 3.72 1.84 -0.69
N LEU A 75 2.66 1.46 -1.42
CA LEU A 75 2.04 2.31 -2.43
C LEU A 75 1.57 3.65 -1.84
N VAL A 76 0.89 3.59 -0.70
CA VAL A 76 0.30 4.78 -0.06
C VAL A 76 1.37 5.61 0.65
N ARG A 77 2.17 4.98 1.50
CA ARG A 77 3.05 5.70 2.42
C ARG A 77 4.37 6.01 1.75
N ASP A 78 5.06 5.04 1.17
CA ASP A 78 6.37 5.27 0.57
C ASP A 78 6.27 5.99 -0.77
N MET A 79 5.41 5.52 -1.67
CA MET A 79 5.24 6.13 -3.00
C MET A 79 4.32 7.36 -3.02
N GLY A 80 3.43 7.50 -2.03
CA GLY A 80 2.50 8.64 -1.96
C GLY A 80 1.39 8.60 -3.02
N ILE A 81 1.10 7.43 -3.58
CA ILE A 81 0.11 7.24 -4.64
C ILE A 81 -1.31 7.11 -4.05
N ASP A 82 -2.30 7.61 -4.78
CA ASP A 82 -3.72 7.47 -4.43
C ASP A 82 -4.08 6.00 -4.25
N TRP A 83 -4.49 5.66 -3.02
CA TRP A 83 -4.82 4.30 -2.59
C TRP A 83 -5.86 3.63 -3.48
N ARG A 84 -6.73 4.41 -4.14
CA ARG A 84 -7.78 3.90 -5.03
C ARG A 84 -7.20 3.24 -6.27
N MET A 85 -6.05 3.71 -6.77
CA MET A 85 -5.35 3.08 -7.89
C MET A 85 -4.92 1.65 -7.52
N GLY A 86 -4.41 1.47 -6.30
CA GLY A 86 -4.06 0.15 -5.78
C GLY A 86 -5.30 -0.74 -5.57
N ALA A 87 -6.39 -0.17 -5.03
CA ALA A 87 -7.65 -0.89 -4.84
C ALA A 87 -8.27 -1.38 -6.15
N GLU A 88 -8.27 -0.56 -7.18
CA GLU A 88 -8.75 -0.91 -8.53
C GLU A 88 -7.85 -1.94 -9.22
N TRP A 89 -6.54 -1.87 -9.00
CA TRP A 89 -5.64 -2.92 -9.49
C TRP A 89 -5.93 -4.27 -8.81
N PHE A 90 -6.18 -4.26 -7.51
CA PHE A 90 -6.58 -5.46 -6.77
C PHE A 90 -7.94 -5.98 -7.24
N GLU A 91 -8.90 -5.12 -7.58
CA GLU A 91 -10.17 -5.51 -8.23
C GLU A 91 -9.94 -6.21 -9.57
N THR A 92 -8.94 -5.78 -10.33
CA THR A 92 -8.61 -6.38 -11.62
C THR A 92 -7.95 -7.76 -11.48
N CYS A 93 -7.11 -7.95 -10.47
CA CYS A 93 -6.24 -9.13 -10.36
C CYS A 93 -6.75 -10.22 -9.41
N LEU A 94 -7.42 -9.86 -8.30
CA LEU A 94 -7.73 -10.83 -7.26
C LEU A 94 -8.85 -11.78 -7.68
N LEU A 95 -8.56 -13.10 -7.63
CA LEU A 95 -9.56 -14.15 -7.81
C LEU A 95 -10.59 -14.15 -6.67
N ASP A 96 -10.19 -13.69 -5.48
CA ASP A 96 -11.04 -13.56 -4.30
C ASP A 96 -11.57 -12.13 -4.11
N TYR A 97 -11.65 -11.34 -5.19
CA TYR A 97 -12.15 -9.98 -5.11
C TYR A 97 -13.58 -9.95 -4.54
N ASP A 98 -13.71 -9.26 -3.42
CA ASP A 98 -14.97 -8.83 -2.84
C ASP A 98 -14.88 -7.31 -2.59
N PRO A 99 -15.83 -6.49 -3.10
CA PRO A 99 -15.71 -5.05 -3.00
C PRO A 99 -15.64 -4.53 -1.56
N ALA A 100 -16.45 -5.08 -0.65
CA ALA A 100 -16.46 -4.65 0.75
C ALA A 100 -15.13 -4.96 1.44
N SER A 101 -14.60 -6.16 1.22
CA SER A 101 -13.33 -6.61 1.78
C SER A 101 -12.15 -5.85 1.18
N ASN A 102 -12.12 -5.67 -0.14
CA ASN A 102 -11.04 -4.97 -0.83
C ASN A 102 -10.98 -3.49 -0.42
N TYR A 103 -12.03 -2.72 -0.67
CA TYR A 103 -12.05 -1.30 -0.35
C TYR A 103 -12.01 -1.04 1.16
N GLY A 104 -12.60 -1.91 1.98
CA GLY A 104 -12.48 -1.87 3.44
C GLY A 104 -11.02 -2.01 3.91
N ASN A 105 -10.29 -3.00 3.40
CA ASN A 105 -8.86 -3.18 3.74
C ASN A 105 -7.98 -2.04 3.20
N TRP A 106 -8.25 -1.56 1.98
CA TRP A 106 -7.50 -0.45 1.40
C TRP A 106 -7.71 0.86 2.15
N THR A 107 -8.95 1.18 2.55
CA THR A 107 -9.23 2.37 3.36
C THR A 107 -8.58 2.27 4.75
N TYR A 108 -8.55 1.07 5.33
CA TYR A 108 -7.88 0.78 6.60
C TYR A 108 -6.35 0.96 6.49
N GLY A 109 -5.72 0.41 5.45
CA GLY A 109 -4.28 0.51 5.20
C GLY A 109 -3.84 1.94 4.84
N ALA A 110 -4.65 2.63 4.04
CA ALA A 110 -4.40 4.01 3.64
C ALA A 110 -4.63 5.03 4.76
N GLY A 111 -5.22 4.61 5.89
CA GLY A 111 -5.51 5.50 7.02
C GLY A 111 -6.63 6.50 6.70
N VAL A 112 -7.58 6.12 5.85
CA VAL A 112 -8.77 6.94 5.53
C VAL A 112 -10.08 6.32 6.05
N GLY A 113 -10.02 5.09 6.57
CA GLY A 113 -11.12 4.40 7.27
C GLY A 113 -11.32 4.88 8.71
N ASN A 114 -12.40 4.47 9.37
CA ASN A 114 -12.82 4.97 10.68
C ASN A 114 -12.09 4.34 11.90
N ASP A 115 -10.85 3.86 11.72
CA ASP A 115 -10.07 3.27 12.82
C ASP A 115 -9.41 4.38 13.67
N PRO A 116 -9.63 4.40 15.00
CA PRO A 116 -8.98 5.37 15.90
C PRO A 116 -7.46 5.24 16.00
N ARG A 117 -6.87 4.12 15.57
CA ARG A 117 -5.41 3.93 15.52
C ARG A 117 -4.85 4.70 14.34
N GLU A 118 -4.06 5.72 14.64
CA GLU A 118 -3.35 6.51 13.65
C GLU A 118 -2.12 5.74 13.13
N ASP A 119 -1.89 5.84 11.81
CA ASP A 119 -0.60 5.59 11.15
C ASP A 119 0.01 4.17 11.22
N ARG A 120 -0.66 3.19 10.58
CA ARG A 120 -0.09 1.85 10.35
C ARG A 120 0.88 1.81 9.17
N TYR A 121 2.13 2.19 9.43
CA TYR A 121 3.24 1.99 8.50
C TYR A 121 3.88 0.60 8.64
N PHE A 122 4.11 -0.07 7.52
CA PHE A 122 4.83 -1.34 7.45
C PHE A 122 6.26 -1.12 6.95
N SER A 123 7.23 -1.16 7.87
CA SER A 123 8.66 -1.09 7.53
C SER A 123 9.08 -2.32 6.71
N ILE A 124 9.40 -2.11 5.43
CA ILE A 124 9.81 -3.19 4.51
C ILE A 124 10.97 -4.03 5.09
N PRO A 125 12.05 -3.43 5.67
CA PRO A 125 13.11 -4.22 6.26
C PRO A 125 12.67 -5.11 7.41
N LYS A 126 11.78 -4.62 8.27
CA LYS A 126 11.23 -5.38 9.40
C LYS A 126 10.34 -6.52 8.91
N GLN A 127 9.51 -6.27 7.90
CA GLN A 127 8.62 -7.28 7.35
C GLN A 127 9.41 -8.41 6.67
N ALA A 128 10.41 -8.07 5.85
CA ALA A 128 11.31 -9.05 5.23
C ALA A 128 11.97 -9.94 6.27
N LYS A 129 12.60 -9.35 7.31
CA LYS A 129 13.25 -10.12 8.39
C LYS A 129 12.29 -11.01 9.18
N THR A 130 11.02 -10.61 9.31
CA THR A 130 10.05 -11.36 10.13
C THR A 130 9.39 -12.48 9.35
N TYR A 131 9.02 -12.24 8.09
CA TYR A 131 8.16 -13.14 7.30
C TYR A 131 8.87 -13.86 6.16
N ASP A 132 10.08 -13.41 5.78
CA ASP A 132 10.92 -14.09 4.79
C ASP A 132 12.41 -14.00 5.20
N PRO A 133 12.81 -14.50 6.39
CA PRO A 133 14.16 -14.30 6.93
C PRO A 133 15.28 -14.83 6.01
N ASP A 134 15.01 -15.91 5.29
CA ASP A 134 15.95 -16.56 4.38
C ASP A 134 15.85 -16.04 2.92
N GLY A 135 14.89 -15.16 2.65
CA GLY A 135 14.65 -14.64 1.30
C GLY A 135 14.18 -15.71 0.31
N GLU A 136 13.59 -16.81 0.78
CA GLU A 136 13.14 -17.91 -0.06
C GLU A 136 11.91 -17.49 -0.87
N TYR A 137 11.00 -16.74 -0.27
CA TYR A 137 9.82 -16.22 -0.97
C TYR A 137 10.23 -15.25 -2.07
N VAL A 138 11.12 -14.28 -1.79
CA VAL A 138 11.61 -13.37 -2.83
C VAL A 138 12.40 -14.10 -3.91
N ALA A 139 13.24 -15.10 -3.59
CA ALA A 139 13.99 -15.86 -4.59
C ALA A 139 13.14 -16.83 -5.44
N TYR A 140 11.95 -17.18 -4.96
CA TYR A 140 10.98 -17.92 -5.76
C TYR A 140 10.39 -17.02 -6.86
N TRP A 141 9.90 -15.83 -6.50
CA TRP A 141 9.24 -14.90 -7.42
C TRP A 141 10.20 -14.01 -8.22
N LEU A 142 11.44 -13.87 -7.77
CA LEU A 142 12.53 -13.11 -8.40
C LEU A 142 13.73 -14.06 -8.61
N PRO A 143 13.72 -14.89 -9.67
CA PRO A 143 14.74 -15.91 -9.89
C PRO A 143 16.18 -15.36 -9.94
N GLU A 144 16.36 -14.12 -10.38
CA GLU A 144 17.63 -13.39 -10.39
C GLU A 144 18.28 -13.27 -9.00
N LEU A 145 17.48 -13.33 -7.92
CA LEU A 145 17.98 -13.25 -6.54
C LEU A 145 18.39 -14.61 -5.98
N ARG A 146 18.02 -15.73 -6.62
CA ARG A 146 18.29 -17.08 -6.13
C ARG A 146 19.78 -17.39 -5.98
N SER A 147 20.60 -16.79 -6.84
CA SER A 147 22.06 -16.92 -6.85
C SER A 147 22.74 -16.21 -5.67
N LEU A 148 22.03 -15.30 -4.99
CA LEU A 148 22.55 -14.59 -3.84
C LEU A 148 22.44 -15.43 -2.57
N ALA A 149 23.38 -15.20 -1.64
CA ALA A 149 23.29 -15.71 -0.28
C ALA A 149 21.99 -15.25 0.39
N LYS A 150 21.42 -16.09 1.27
CA LYS A 150 20.10 -15.88 1.89
C LYS A 150 19.95 -14.50 2.52
N GLU A 151 20.98 -14.05 3.22
CA GLU A 151 21.02 -12.78 3.94
C GLU A 151 20.96 -11.56 3.01
N ARG A 152 21.36 -11.75 1.74
CA ARG A 152 21.39 -10.70 0.72
C ARG A 152 20.14 -10.64 -0.15
N ARG A 153 19.29 -11.67 -0.16
CA ARG A 153 18.14 -11.75 -1.07
C ARG A 153 17.10 -10.65 -0.82
N ASN A 154 16.82 -10.34 0.44
CA ASN A 154 15.91 -9.26 0.80
C ASN A 154 16.51 -7.85 0.60
N PHE A 155 17.85 -7.75 0.63
CA PHE A 155 18.59 -6.49 0.52
C PHE A 155 19.78 -6.64 -0.45
N PRO A 156 19.52 -6.84 -1.75
CA PRO A 156 20.56 -7.19 -2.72
C PRO A 156 21.49 -6.02 -3.07
N GLY A 157 21.12 -4.79 -2.72
CA GLY A 157 21.85 -3.58 -3.08
C GLY A 157 21.91 -3.41 -4.59
N ALA A 158 23.10 -3.06 -5.12
CA ALA A 158 23.31 -2.89 -6.56
C ALA A 158 23.20 -4.19 -7.38
N SER A 159 23.06 -5.36 -6.74
CA SER A 159 22.83 -6.63 -7.44
C SER A 159 21.39 -6.80 -7.93
N TYR A 160 20.51 -5.81 -7.72
CA TYR A 160 19.14 -5.76 -8.21
C TYR A 160 18.84 -4.37 -8.79
N ILE A 161 17.63 -4.17 -9.32
CA ILE A 161 17.25 -2.90 -9.94
C ILE A 161 17.22 -1.75 -8.93
N LYS A 162 17.38 -0.51 -9.44
CA LYS A 162 17.38 0.70 -8.63
C LYS A 162 16.02 0.92 -7.97
N GLN A 163 16.03 1.30 -6.70
CA GLN A 163 14.83 1.70 -5.96
C GLN A 163 14.18 2.94 -6.57
N VAL A 164 12.87 2.87 -6.84
CA VAL A 164 12.11 3.94 -7.49
C VAL A 164 11.79 5.13 -6.57
N VAL A 165 11.68 4.87 -5.27
CA VAL A 165 11.51 5.86 -4.20
C VAL A 165 12.32 5.45 -2.98
N PRO A 166 12.77 6.37 -2.12
CA PRO A 166 13.31 6.01 -0.81
C PRO A 166 12.20 5.59 0.16
N LEU A 167 12.49 4.70 1.12
CA LEU A 167 11.57 4.39 2.21
C LEU A 167 11.41 5.59 3.15
N LYS A 168 10.19 5.93 3.55
CA LYS A 168 9.93 7.10 4.40
C LYS A 168 10.42 6.93 5.83
N PHE A 169 10.35 5.71 6.37
CA PHE A 169 10.83 5.41 7.71
C PHE A 169 11.78 4.23 7.66
N ASP A 170 13.07 4.56 7.54
CA ASP A 170 14.15 3.63 7.79
C ASP A 170 14.47 3.61 9.30
N GLY A 171 14.83 2.45 9.83
CA GLY A 171 14.73 2.09 11.25
C GLY A 171 15.67 2.80 12.23
N GLY A 172 15.74 4.14 12.21
CA GLY A 172 16.62 4.88 13.13
C GLY A 172 16.32 6.35 13.38
N HIS A 173 15.61 7.09 12.53
CA HIS A 173 15.31 8.51 12.80
C HIS A 173 13.89 8.85 12.34
N GLN A 174 13.01 9.12 13.32
CA GLN A 174 11.78 9.87 13.08
C GLN A 174 12.20 11.25 12.55
N ARG A 175 12.17 11.47 11.23
CA ARG A 175 12.07 12.84 10.72
C ARG A 175 10.76 13.40 11.28
N LYS A 176 10.87 14.43 12.12
CA LYS A 176 9.76 15.15 12.70
C LYS A 176 9.03 15.95 11.61
N ASP A 177 8.37 15.26 10.70
CA ASP A 177 7.38 15.88 9.81
C ASP A 177 5.98 15.70 10.41
N GLN A 178 5.86 15.96 11.72
CA GLN A 178 4.58 16.26 12.38
C GLN A 178 4.35 17.78 12.34
N GLN A 179 4.20 18.32 11.14
CA GLN A 179 3.56 19.60 10.90
C GLN A 179 2.59 19.49 9.72
N PHE A 180 1.74 18.48 9.73
CA PHE A 180 0.49 18.54 8.98
C PHE A 180 -0.67 18.20 9.92
N ASN A 181 -1.54 19.20 10.11
CA ASN A 181 -2.81 19.17 10.85
C ASN A 181 -2.78 19.04 12.38
N ARG A 182 -2.34 20.12 13.06
CA ARG A 182 -3.02 20.56 14.29
C ARG A 182 -4.05 21.63 13.93
N GLN A 183 -5.22 21.22 13.45
CA GLN A 183 -6.40 22.08 13.45
C GLN A 183 -7.27 21.71 14.68
N THR A 184 -7.11 22.56 15.70
CA THR A 184 -8.10 23.00 16.69
C THR A 184 -9.35 22.12 16.86
N ARG A 185 -9.39 21.33 17.94
CA ARG A 185 -10.67 20.93 18.56
C ARG A 185 -11.19 22.12 19.38
N PRO A 186 -12.42 22.62 19.16
CA PRO A 186 -13.04 23.53 20.12
C PRO A 186 -13.27 22.77 21.44
N LYS A 187 -12.90 23.40 22.56
CA LYS A 187 -13.17 22.87 23.90
C LYS A 187 -14.69 22.89 24.11
N ASN A 188 -15.28 21.72 24.39
CA ASN A 188 -16.67 21.62 24.83
C ASN A 188 -16.84 22.37 26.16
N ILE A 189 -17.54 23.50 26.12
CA ILE A 189 -17.98 24.24 27.29
C ILE A 189 -19.39 23.76 27.63
N TYR A 190 -19.49 22.70 28.43
CA TYR A 190 -20.69 22.46 29.24
C TYR A 190 -20.25 22.36 30.70
N ARG A 191 -20.25 23.50 31.38
CA ARG A 191 -20.13 23.56 32.84
C ARG A 191 -21.53 23.45 33.41
N ARG A 192 -21.77 22.36 34.14
CA ARG A 192 -22.99 22.08 34.92
C ARG A 192 -23.38 23.30 35.76
N GLN A 193 -24.62 23.75 35.65
CA GLN A 193 -25.26 24.57 36.67
C GLN A 193 -25.62 23.66 37.85
N LYS A 194 -25.17 24.03 39.04
CA LYS A 194 -25.79 23.75 40.33
C LYS A 194 -25.88 25.08 41.06
#